data_AF-A0A6C0K7X1-F1
#
_entry.id   AF-A0A6C0K7X1-F1
#
_cell.length_a   1.000
_cell.length_b   1.000
_cell.length_c   1.000
_cell.angle_alpha   90.00
_cell.angle_beta   90.00
_cell.angle_gamma   90.00
#
_symmetry.space_group_name_H-M   'P 1'
#
loop_
_entity.id
_entity.type
_entity.pdbx_description
1 polymer ?
#
loop_
_entity_poly.entity_id
_entity_poly.type
_entity_poly.pdbx_seq_one_letter_code
_entity_poly.pdbx_strand_id
1 'polypeptide(L)'
;MDSIIQEKPPWKTVEYIQSPVWTFVSFPEITYSENWVSNDNADIIAVKDKIKALDKDKIWELAKKMVNKYELVYTHNDERLPPSISLITPLSRSFFKMVEILHVMQFFKDAPAKFVSAHVAEGPGGFIQALYTLTENEKKKVSNSVAITLKPTNHHIPGWKKSYNFLLRNKQVHLHYGVDGTGDIYKTENQASYIAEVGRLGGAHIFTADGGFDFSNDYTLQEMQIFHLLLSSITIGLRVLRPGGFFVLKMFDCAASHTKLLVLLLSRCFKAWTLYKPAMTRPCNSERYFLGMGLRANVNSGNSIKLITEALIHMEQQAAKGLFPWADFTSIFTPAEMAYLEAHNRAGVDLQIRYIQNAIFLAKNPDVWKTECYEEVLNKSYEWCEFFGVYAKPRIRI
;
A
#
# COMPACT_ATOMS: atom_id res chain seq x y z
N MET A 1 -3.38 -22.48 24.16
CA MET A 1 -2.71 -21.22 24.49
C MET A 1 -1.46 -21.14 23.62
N ASP A 2 -1.62 -20.66 22.39
CA ASP A 2 -0.52 -20.08 21.58
C ASP A 2 -0.88 -18.59 21.41
N SER A 3 -1.12 -17.88 22.52
CA SER A 3 -1.71 -16.53 22.51
C SER A 3 -0.78 -15.46 21.91
N ILE A 4 0.50 -15.79 21.75
CA ILE A 4 1.50 -14.91 21.15
C ILE A 4 1.91 -15.48 19.79
N ILE A 5 1.38 -14.88 18.72
CA ILE A 5 1.81 -15.17 17.35
C ILE A 5 3.27 -14.74 17.21
N GLN A 6 4.25 -15.63 17.34
CA GLN A 6 5.66 -15.27 17.18
C GLN A 6 6.00 -15.03 15.71
N GLU A 7 6.40 -13.81 15.39
CA GLU A 7 6.78 -13.40 14.03
C GLU A 7 8.14 -12.72 14.05
N LYS A 8 8.91 -13.00 13.00
CA LYS A 8 10.08 -12.19 12.67
C LYS A 8 9.59 -10.80 12.21
N PRO A 9 10.32 -9.71 12.51
CA PRO A 9 9.97 -8.40 12.01
C PRO A 9 9.86 -8.41 10.47
N PRO A 10 8.75 -7.92 9.87
CA PRO A 10 8.51 -8.00 8.42
C PRO A 10 9.67 -7.44 7.57
N TRP A 11 10.29 -6.36 8.03
CA TRP A 11 11.40 -5.70 7.33
C TRP A 11 12.71 -6.50 7.33
N LYS A 12 12.80 -7.58 8.11
CA LYS A 12 13.97 -8.48 8.14
C LYS A 12 13.80 -9.73 7.28
N THR A 13 12.64 -9.93 6.67
CA THR A 13 12.30 -11.17 5.94
C THR A 13 11.87 -10.90 4.49
N VAL A 14 12.33 -9.79 3.92
CA VAL A 14 11.91 -9.37 2.57
C VAL A 14 12.69 -10.15 1.52
N GLU A 15 11.95 -10.75 0.59
CA GLU A 15 12.50 -11.45 -0.57
C GLU A 15 12.03 -10.75 -1.85
N TYR A 16 13.00 -10.35 -2.68
CA TYR A 16 12.75 -9.72 -3.97
C TYR A 16 12.82 -10.72 -5.12
N ILE A 17 11.79 -10.74 -5.94
CA ILE A 17 11.72 -11.56 -7.16
C ILE A 17 12.22 -10.77 -8.36
N GLN A 18 13.07 -11.39 -9.16
CA GLN A 18 13.51 -10.87 -10.44
C GLN A 18 12.68 -11.51 -11.56
N SER A 19 11.66 -10.78 -12.02
CA SER A 19 10.85 -11.25 -13.13
C SER A 19 11.60 -11.14 -14.47
N PRO A 20 11.42 -12.09 -15.41
CA PRO A 20 12.02 -12.00 -16.74
C PRO A 20 11.49 -10.77 -17.48
N VAL A 21 12.29 -10.25 -18.42
CA VAL A 21 11.78 -9.26 -19.38
C VAL A 21 10.64 -9.89 -20.16
N TRP A 22 9.60 -9.11 -20.47
CA TRP A 22 8.55 -9.56 -21.37
C TRP A 22 9.12 -9.69 -22.79
N THR A 23 9.13 -10.91 -23.32
CA THR A 23 9.70 -11.25 -24.63
C THR A 23 8.64 -11.56 -25.69
N PHE A 24 7.35 -11.56 -25.34
CA PHE A 24 6.28 -11.84 -26.30
C PHE A 24 6.06 -10.65 -27.23
N VAL A 25 5.93 -10.95 -28.53
CA VAL A 25 5.74 -9.95 -29.59
C VAL A 25 4.36 -9.29 -29.50
N SER A 26 3.36 -10.03 -29.03
CA SER A 26 2.00 -9.56 -28.81
C SER A 26 1.53 -9.93 -27.40
N PHE A 27 0.53 -9.19 -26.92
CA PHE A 27 -0.22 -9.61 -25.75
C PHE A 27 -1.10 -10.81 -26.10
N PRO A 28 -1.25 -11.80 -25.20
CA PRO A 28 -2.27 -12.81 -25.35
C PRO A 28 -3.66 -12.17 -25.36
N GLU A 29 -4.61 -12.85 -25.98
CA GLU A 29 -5.99 -12.40 -26.01
C GLU A 29 -6.53 -12.33 -24.57
N ILE A 30 -7.02 -11.14 -24.20
CA ILE A 30 -7.67 -10.89 -22.92
C ILE A 30 -9.17 -10.80 -23.20
N THR A 31 -9.92 -11.70 -22.60
CA THR A 31 -11.39 -11.64 -22.60
C THR A 31 -11.87 -10.85 -21.39
N TYR A 32 -13.08 -10.31 -21.49
CA TYR A 32 -13.67 -9.48 -20.44
C TYR A 32 -15.05 -10.01 -20.07
N SER A 33 -15.34 -10.08 -18.78
CA SER A 33 -16.65 -10.53 -18.28
C SER A 33 -17.03 -9.80 -17.01
N GLU A 34 -18.32 -9.77 -16.70
CA GLU A 34 -18.84 -9.24 -15.42
C GLU A 34 -18.52 -10.17 -14.23
N ASN A 35 -18.09 -11.40 -14.50
CA ASN A 35 -17.84 -12.40 -13.48
C ASN A 35 -16.51 -12.13 -12.77
N TRP A 36 -16.59 -11.85 -11.47
CA TRP A 36 -15.44 -11.81 -10.58
C TRP A 36 -15.08 -13.22 -10.11
N VAL A 37 -13.96 -13.76 -10.56
CA VAL A 37 -13.50 -15.12 -10.23
C VAL A 37 -12.42 -15.06 -9.16
N SER A 38 -12.83 -15.33 -7.92
CA SER A 38 -11.96 -15.39 -6.74
C SER A 38 -11.87 -16.79 -6.16
N ASN A 39 -10.64 -17.21 -5.82
CA ASN A 39 -10.38 -18.47 -5.12
C ASN A 39 -10.11 -18.19 -3.64
N ASP A 40 -11.06 -17.53 -2.98
CA ASP A 40 -10.95 -17.19 -1.57
C ASP A 40 -10.94 -18.45 -0.69
N ASN A 41 -10.11 -18.43 0.35
CA ASN A 41 -10.08 -19.51 1.33
C ASN A 41 -11.36 -19.45 2.20
N ALA A 42 -12.09 -20.57 2.31
CA ALA A 42 -13.32 -20.64 3.08
C ALA A 42 -13.13 -20.24 4.55
N ASP A 43 -11.96 -20.52 5.14
CA ASP A 43 -11.64 -20.16 6.52
C ASP A 43 -11.50 -18.64 6.70
N ILE A 44 -10.90 -17.93 5.73
CA ILE A 44 -10.80 -16.46 5.82
C ILE A 44 -12.17 -15.80 5.69
N ILE A 45 -13.04 -16.32 4.80
CA ILE A 45 -14.43 -15.86 4.69
C ILE A 45 -15.15 -16.07 6.02
N ALA A 46 -15.06 -17.27 6.59
CA ALA A 46 -15.74 -17.62 7.83
C ALA A 46 -15.30 -16.77 9.03
N VAL A 47 -14.01 -16.38 9.13
CA VAL A 47 -13.56 -15.47 10.20
C VAL A 47 -13.87 -14.01 9.90
N LYS A 48 -13.85 -13.56 8.62
CA LYS A 48 -14.26 -12.22 8.21
C LYS A 48 -15.74 -11.97 8.53
N ASP A 49 -16.62 -12.96 8.35
CA ASP A 49 -18.04 -12.82 8.69
C ASP A 49 -18.28 -12.63 10.19
N LYS A 50 -17.44 -13.20 11.05
CA LYS A 50 -17.50 -12.98 12.51
C LYS A 50 -17.17 -11.53 12.91
N ILE A 51 -16.47 -10.79 12.06
CA ILE A 51 -16.14 -9.37 12.30
C ILE A 51 -17.41 -8.51 12.27
N LYS A 52 -18.35 -8.81 11.37
CA LYS A 52 -19.58 -8.01 11.17
C LYS A 52 -20.36 -7.81 12.47
N ALA A 53 -20.43 -8.84 13.31
CA ALA A 53 -21.06 -8.76 14.63
C ALA A 53 -20.32 -7.81 15.59
N LEU A 54 -18.97 -7.87 15.62
CA LEU A 54 -18.15 -7.01 16.49
C LEU A 54 -18.09 -5.55 16.03
N ASP A 55 -18.20 -5.31 14.72
CA ASP A 55 -18.25 -3.96 14.15
C ASP A 55 -19.55 -3.25 14.53
N LYS A 56 -20.68 -3.97 14.54
CA LYS A 56 -21.99 -3.45 15.00
C LYS A 56 -21.92 -2.90 16.43
N ASP A 57 -21.17 -3.58 17.29
CA ASP A 57 -21.01 -3.22 18.71
C ASP A 57 -19.85 -2.23 18.95
N LYS A 58 -19.18 -1.74 17.89
CA LYS A 58 -18.00 -0.85 17.94
C LYS A 58 -16.81 -1.41 18.73
N ILE A 59 -16.77 -2.73 18.91
CA ILE A 59 -15.71 -3.45 19.65
C ILE A 59 -14.52 -3.74 18.72
N TRP A 60 -14.81 -4.04 17.44
CA TRP A 60 -13.79 -4.43 16.47
C TRP A 60 -12.67 -3.40 16.30
N GLU A 61 -13.01 -2.10 16.34
CA GLU A 61 -12.03 -1.01 16.24
C GLU A 61 -10.95 -1.06 17.31
N LEU A 62 -11.27 -1.47 18.54
CA LEU A 62 -10.26 -1.64 19.58
C LEU A 62 -9.53 -2.99 19.42
N ALA A 63 -10.28 -4.06 19.15
CA ALA A 63 -9.74 -5.41 19.04
C ALA A 63 -8.61 -5.53 18.00
N LYS A 64 -8.80 -4.94 16.81
CA LYS A 64 -7.77 -4.96 15.75
C LYS A 64 -6.53 -4.13 16.07
N LYS A 65 -6.63 -3.19 17.02
CA LYS A 65 -5.48 -2.41 17.53
C LYS A 65 -4.72 -3.22 18.58
N MET A 66 -5.45 -3.88 19.49
CA MET A 66 -4.87 -4.68 20.57
C MET A 66 -3.95 -5.78 20.07
N VAL A 67 -4.29 -6.44 18.96
CA VAL A 67 -3.45 -7.52 18.41
C VAL A 67 -2.25 -7.04 17.59
N ASN A 68 -2.17 -5.75 17.25
CA ASN A 68 -1.02 -5.25 16.49
C ASN A 68 0.17 -5.04 17.44
N LYS A 69 1.24 -5.81 17.23
CA LYS A 69 2.47 -5.77 18.03
C LYS A 69 3.20 -4.42 17.99
N TYR A 70 2.89 -3.58 17.01
CA TYR A 70 3.54 -2.29 16.81
C TYR A 70 2.56 -1.11 17.03
N GLU A 71 1.39 -1.38 17.60
CA GLU A 71 0.31 -0.39 17.71
C GLU A 71 0.72 0.85 18.53
N LEU A 72 1.56 0.66 19.56
CA LEU A 72 1.96 1.75 20.47
C LEU A 72 2.91 2.76 19.83
N VAL A 73 3.53 2.44 18.68
CA VAL A 73 4.25 3.45 17.86
C VAL A 73 3.32 4.63 17.60
N TYR A 74 2.08 4.36 17.17
CA TYR A 74 1.07 5.39 16.96
C TYR A 74 -0.36 4.86 17.07
N THR A 75 -1.02 5.14 18.19
CA THR A 75 -2.35 4.65 18.57
C THR A 75 -3.52 5.45 18.00
N HIS A 76 -3.25 6.51 17.22
CA HIS A 76 -4.25 7.50 16.78
C HIS A 76 -5.00 8.19 17.93
N ASN A 77 -4.33 8.36 19.09
CA ASN A 77 -4.94 8.97 20.28
C ASN A 77 -6.24 8.27 20.73
N ASP A 78 -6.32 6.94 20.57
CA ASP A 78 -7.42 6.17 21.15
C ASP A 78 -7.24 6.11 22.67
N GLU A 79 -8.16 6.74 23.41
CA GLU A 79 -8.12 6.86 24.88
C GLU A 79 -8.21 5.50 25.59
N ARG A 80 -8.68 4.45 24.89
CA ARG A 80 -8.77 3.09 25.42
C ARG A 80 -7.41 2.37 25.42
N LEU A 81 -6.40 2.94 24.77
CA LEU A 81 -5.04 2.42 24.70
C LEU A 81 -4.05 3.40 25.36
N PRO A 82 -2.88 2.91 25.79
CA PRO A 82 -1.78 3.77 26.18
C PRO A 82 -1.42 4.78 25.08
N PRO A 83 -0.91 5.97 25.44
CA PRO A 83 -0.57 6.99 24.47
C PRO A 83 0.53 6.52 23.52
N SER A 84 0.55 7.10 22.32
CA SER A 84 1.60 6.83 21.34
C SER A 84 2.99 7.12 21.94
N ILE A 85 3.95 6.22 21.70
CA ILE A 85 5.34 6.40 22.12
C ILE A 85 6.12 7.30 21.17
N SER A 86 5.75 7.34 19.88
CA SER A 86 6.37 8.25 18.91
C SER A 86 6.17 9.71 19.33
N LEU A 87 7.24 10.50 19.25
CA LEU A 87 7.19 11.96 19.39
C LEU A 87 6.75 12.64 18.09
N ILE A 88 6.84 11.94 16.96
CA ILE A 88 6.31 12.42 15.68
C ILE A 88 4.79 12.39 15.73
N THR A 89 4.18 13.54 15.43
CA THR A 89 2.74 13.67 15.20
C THR A 89 2.47 13.72 13.70
N PRO A 90 2.22 12.58 13.03
CA PRO A 90 2.09 12.56 11.58
C PRO A 90 0.73 13.10 11.11
N LEU A 91 0.63 13.32 9.80
CA LEU A 91 -0.64 13.59 9.11
C LEU A 91 -1.58 12.38 9.19
N SER A 92 -1.03 11.17 9.12
CA SER A 92 -1.73 9.89 9.22
C SER A 92 -0.76 8.78 9.61
N ARG A 93 -1.26 7.60 10.04
CA ARG A 93 -0.41 6.42 10.30
C ARG A 93 0.39 5.96 9.07
N SER A 94 -0.06 6.27 7.86
CA SER A 94 0.65 5.89 6.64
C SER A 94 2.07 6.47 6.57
N PHE A 95 2.37 7.55 7.31
CA PHE A 95 3.74 8.01 7.56
C PHE A 95 4.68 6.87 7.99
N PHE A 96 4.32 6.10 9.03
CA PHE A 96 5.21 5.07 9.55
C PHE A 96 5.32 3.86 8.61
N LYS A 97 4.26 3.55 7.86
CA LYS A 97 4.33 2.53 6.80
C LYS A 97 5.33 2.94 5.73
N MET A 98 5.33 4.21 5.34
CA MET A 98 6.25 4.73 4.32
C MET A 98 7.70 4.76 4.80
N VAL A 99 7.94 5.08 6.08
CA VAL A 99 9.29 4.97 6.69
C VAL A 99 9.85 3.56 6.51
N GLU A 100 9.04 2.55 6.80
CA GLU A 100 9.41 1.15 6.66
C GLU A 100 9.59 0.72 5.20
N ILE A 101 8.66 1.11 4.31
CA ILE A 101 8.74 0.80 2.87
C ILE A 101 10.00 1.40 2.23
N LEU A 102 10.34 2.65 2.52
CA LEU A 102 11.52 3.32 1.98
C LEU A 102 12.82 2.62 2.40
N HIS A 103 12.88 2.15 3.65
CA HIS A 103 14.00 1.38 4.15
C HIS A 103 14.13 0.03 3.44
N VAL A 104 13.02 -0.72 3.36
CA VAL A 104 12.96 -2.04 2.73
C VAL A 104 13.39 -1.99 1.27
N MET A 105 12.93 -0.97 0.52
CA MET A 105 13.33 -0.74 -0.87
C MET A 105 14.75 -0.17 -1.00
N GLN A 106 15.43 0.16 0.10
CA GLN A 106 16.72 0.88 0.10
C GLN A 106 16.69 2.17 -0.73
N PHE A 107 15.54 2.87 -0.77
CA PHE A 107 15.31 3.96 -1.73
C PHE A 107 16.41 5.03 -1.72
N PHE A 108 16.82 5.50 -0.54
CA PHE A 108 17.79 6.59 -0.42
C PHE A 108 19.22 6.22 -0.82
N LYS A 109 19.54 4.92 -0.86
CA LYS A 109 20.83 4.42 -1.37
C LYS A 109 20.98 4.72 -2.86
N ASP A 110 19.93 4.48 -3.63
CA ASP A 110 19.94 4.60 -5.09
C ASP A 110 19.34 5.92 -5.60
N ALA A 111 18.57 6.63 -4.77
CA ALA A 111 18.00 7.92 -5.14
C ALA A 111 19.08 8.98 -5.41
N PRO A 112 18.91 9.85 -6.42
CA PRO A 112 19.83 10.96 -6.65
C PRO A 112 19.76 12.00 -5.52
N ALA A 113 20.76 12.87 -5.43
CA ALA A 113 20.83 13.93 -4.40
C ALA A 113 19.59 14.83 -4.38
N LYS A 114 18.99 15.08 -5.55
CA LYS A 114 17.69 15.74 -5.70
C LYS A 114 16.77 14.85 -6.51
N PHE A 115 15.55 14.61 -6.04
CA PHE A 115 14.59 13.75 -6.72
C PHE A 115 13.16 14.33 -6.74
N VAL A 116 12.42 13.96 -7.77
CA VAL A 116 10.98 14.21 -7.96
C VAL A 116 10.18 13.01 -7.46
N SER A 117 9.07 13.24 -6.77
CA SER A 117 8.11 12.21 -6.37
C SER A 117 6.71 12.47 -6.93
N ALA A 118 5.96 11.40 -7.18
CA ALA A 118 4.58 11.44 -7.67
C ALA A 118 3.68 10.61 -6.75
N HIS A 119 2.51 11.14 -6.39
CA HIS A 119 1.62 10.57 -5.37
C HIS A 119 0.16 10.54 -5.84
N VAL A 120 -0.50 9.39 -5.70
CA VAL A 120 -1.89 9.19 -6.15
C VAL A 120 -2.77 8.67 -5.02
N ALA A 121 -3.90 9.34 -4.80
CA ALA A 121 -4.94 8.94 -3.84
C ALA A 121 -4.45 8.82 -2.38
N GLU A 122 -3.48 9.64 -1.97
CA GLU A 122 -2.83 9.53 -0.64
C GLU A 122 -3.21 10.64 0.36
N GLY A 123 -4.24 11.44 0.07
CA GLY A 123 -4.74 12.45 1.01
C GLY A 123 -5.03 11.81 2.38
N PRO A 124 -4.52 12.33 3.51
CA PRO A 124 -3.99 13.68 3.73
C PRO A 124 -2.48 13.89 3.49
N GLY A 125 -1.72 12.87 3.04
CA GLY A 125 -0.32 13.01 2.61
C GLY A 125 0.74 12.43 3.56
N GLY A 126 0.41 11.41 4.36
CA GLY A 126 1.37 10.79 5.30
C GLY A 126 2.63 10.23 4.63
N PHE A 127 2.49 9.63 3.44
CA PHE A 127 3.62 9.15 2.63
C PHE A 127 4.55 10.30 2.19
N ILE A 128 3.96 11.40 1.70
CA ILE A 128 4.70 12.61 1.32
C ILE A 128 5.45 13.17 2.53
N GLN A 129 4.80 13.24 3.69
CA GLN A 129 5.44 13.69 4.93
C GLN A 129 6.66 12.82 5.28
N ALA A 130 6.56 11.49 5.19
CA ALA A 130 7.66 10.59 5.48
C ALA A 130 8.87 10.82 4.57
N LEU A 131 8.65 11.01 3.27
CA LEU A 131 9.73 11.35 2.33
C LEU A 131 10.47 12.62 2.75
N TYR A 132 9.76 13.71 3.03
CA TYR A 132 10.40 14.98 3.42
C TYR A 132 11.14 14.85 4.75
N THR A 133 10.54 14.20 5.76
CA THR A 133 11.18 13.99 7.06
C THR A 133 12.47 13.18 6.95
N LEU A 134 12.47 12.09 6.18
CA LEU A 134 13.66 11.24 6.07
C LEU A 134 14.79 11.86 5.23
N THR A 135 14.46 12.74 4.27
CA THR A 135 15.51 13.41 3.47
C THR A 135 16.49 14.25 4.28
N GLU A 136 16.05 14.78 5.43
CA GLU A 136 16.90 15.58 6.34
C GLU A 136 18.08 14.75 6.86
N ASN A 137 17.85 13.49 7.19
CA ASN A 137 18.88 12.57 7.70
C ASN A 137 19.75 11.98 6.57
N GLU A 138 19.16 11.77 5.40
CA GLU A 138 19.79 11.05 4.28
C GLU A 138 20.66 11.94 3.37
N LYS A 139 20.78 13.24 3.69
CA LYS A 139 21.47 14.26 2.85
C LYS A 139 20.94 14.28 1.40
N LYS A 140 19.66 13.97 1.22
CA LYS A 140 18.93 14.07 -0.06
C LYS A 140 17.96 15.25 0.02
N LYS A 141 17.37 15.62 -1.11
CA LYS A 141 16.33 16.66 -1.15
C LYS A 141 15.24 16.30 -2.13
N VAL A 142 13.98 16.44 -1.72
CA VAL A 142 12.85 16.42 -2.64
C VAL A 142 12.85 17.73 -3.43
N SER A 143 13.03 17.66 -4.76
CA SER A 143 12.95 18.85 -5.62
C SER A 143 11.51 19.27 -5.84
N ASN A 144 10.65 18.30 -6.15
CA ASN A 144 9.22 18.47 -6.35
C ASN A 144 8.47 17.21 -5.94
N SER A 145 7.28 17.39 -5.38
CA SER A 145 6.29 16.32 -5.23
C SER A 145 5.02 16.77 -5.91
N VAL A 146 4.53 16.01 -6.88
CA VAL A 146 3.22 16.27 -7.47
C VAL A 146 2.26 15.23 -6.92
N ALA A 147 1.10 15.67 -6.43
CA ALA A 147 0.13 14.78 -5.80
C ALA A 147 -1.28 15.03 -6.34
N ILE A 148 -2.00 13.96 -6.67
CA ILE A 148 -3.40 14.00 -7.04
C ILE A 148 -4.21 13.15 -6.06
N THR A 149 -5.28 13.72 -5.52
CA THR A 149 -6.21 13.06 -4.60
C THR A 149 -7.55 13.76 -4.67
N LEU A 150 -8.62 13.06 -4.32
CA LEU A 150 -9.96 13.64 -4.26
C LEU A 150 -9.96 14.90 -3.41
N LYS A 151 -10.52 15.97 -3.96
CA LYS A 151 -10.64 17.24 -3.27
C LYS A 151 -11.59 17.07 -2.08
N PRO A 152 -11.18 17.48 -0.87
CA PRO A 152 -12.05 17.37 0.29
C PRO A 152 -13.30 18.22 0.08
N THR A 153 -14.48 17.59 0.16
CA THR A 153 -15.78 18.26 0.02
C THR A 153 -16.25 18.89 1.34
N ASN A 154 -15.58 18.61 2.46
CA ASN A 154 -15.88 19.15 3.78
C ASN A 154 -14.59 19.47 4.55
N HIS A 155 -14.58 20.60 5.24
CA HIS A 155 -13.48 21.05 6.11
C HIS A 155 -13.25 20.14 7.34
N HIS A 156 -14.19 19.25 7.66
CA HIS A 156 -14.11 18.31 8.79
C HIS A 156 -13.35 17.00 8.49
N ILE A 157 -12.83 16.79 7.28
CA ILE A 157 -12.08 15.58 6.96
C ILE A 157 -10.79 15.54 7.80
N PRO A 158 -10.59 14.54 8.68
CA PRO A 158 -9.44 14.46 9.58
C PRO A 158 -8.11 14.55 8.83
N GLY A 159 -7.12 15.24 9.42
CA GLY A 159 -5.76 15.36 8.88
C GLY A 159 -5.53 16.59 7.99
N TRP A 160 -6.53 17.09 7.26
CA TRP A 160 -6.35 18.19 6.30
C TRP A 160 -5.88 19.51 6.92
N LYS A 161 -6.31 19.83 8.16
CA LYS A 161 -5.79 21.00 8.90
C LYS A 161 -4.29 20.91 9.16
N LYS A 162 -3.78 19.72 9.48
CA LYS A 162 -2.33 19.48 9.64
C LYS A 162 -1.64 19.52 8.28
N SER A 163 -2.28 18.98 7.24
CA SER A 163 -1.76 19.02 5.87
C SER A 163 -1.55 20.45 5.39
N TYR A 164 -2.42 21.40 5.74
CA TYR A 164 -2.24 22.81 5.39
C TYR A 164 -0.90 23.36 5.91
N ASN A 165 -0.58 23.16 7.18
CA ASN A 165 0.71 23.60 7.76
C ASN A 165 1.90 22.90 7.10
N PHE A 166 1.76 21.60 6.80
CA PHE A 166 2.80 20.84 6.08
C PHE A 166 3.05 21.41 4.67
N LEU A 167 1.98 21.67 3.90
CA LEU A 167 2.05 22.23 2.54
C LEU A 167 2.59 23.67 2.55
N LEU A 168 2.26 24.46 3.58
CA LEU A 168 2.82 25.80 3.73
C LEU A 168 4.34 25.79 3.93
N ARG A 169 4.87 24.83 4.69
CA ARG A 169 6.31 24.66 4.93
C ARG A 169 7.04 24.04 3.75
N ASN A 170 6.35 23.22 2.96
CA ASN A 170 6.91 22.46 1.85
C ASN A 170 6.29 22.90 0.52
N LYS A 171 6.71 24.08 0.02
CA LYS A 171 6.20 24.67 -1.23
C LYS A 171 6.51 23.84 -2.49
N GLN A 172 7.40 22.86 -2.36
CA GLN A 172 7.72 21.88 -3.40
C GLN A 172 6.63 20.83 -3.59
N VAL A 173 5.64 20.75 -2.68
CA VAL A 173 4.49 19.86 -2.82
C VAL A 173 3.38 20.58 -3.59
N HIS A 174 3.11 20.09 -4.80
CA HIS A 174 2.10 20.60 -5.73
C HIS A 174 0.89 19.69 -5.73
N LEU A 175 -0.26 20.21 -5.30
CA LEU A 175 -1.54 19.49 -5.36
C LEU A 175 -2.20 19.74 -6.72
N HIS A 176 -2.36 18.70 -7.50
CA HIS A 176 -2.98 18.73 -8.82
C HIS A 176 -4.37 18.08 -8.75
N TYR A 177 -5.42 18.86 -8.96
CA TYR A 177 -6.81 18.40 -8.86
C TYR A 177 -7.44 18.02 -10.21
N GLY A 178 -6.62 17.78 -11.23
CA GLY A 178 -7.14 17.49 -12.57
C GLY A 178 -7.68 18.72 -13.28
N VAL A 179 -8.10 18.55 -14.54
CA VAL A 179 -8.68 19.65 -15.33
C VAL A 179 -10.03 20.11 -14.80
N ASP A 180 -10.77 19.21 -14.13
CA ASP A 180 -12.09 19.49 -13.58
C ASP A 180 -12.07 19.91 -12.10
N GLY A 181 -10.88 19.94 -11.48
CA GLY A 181 -10.69 20.36 -10.10
C GLY A 181 -11.19 19.37 -9.04
N THR A 182 -11.57 18.15 -9.40
CA THR A 182 -12.06 17.12 -8.45
C THR A 182 -10.96 16.27 -7.85
N GLY A 183 -9.85 16.07 -8.57
CA GLY A 183 -8.81 15.11 -8.23
C GLY A 183 -9.23 13.66 -8.40
N ASP A 184 -10.36 13.40 -9.08
CA ASP A 184 -10.83 12.06 -9.40
C ASP A 184 -9.94 11.43 -10.47
N ILE A 185 -9.24 10.36 -10.09
CA ILE A 185 -8.32 9.67 -10.98
C ILE A 185 -9.03 8.69 -11.92
N TYR A 186 -10.33 8.43 -11.79
CA TYR A 186 -11.08 7.65 -12.77
C TYR A 186 -11.37 8.42 -14.06
N LYS A 187 -11.13 9.74 -14.07
CA LYS A 187 -11.30 10.58 -15.25
C LYS A 187 -10.00 10.66 -16.04
N THR A 188 -10.02 10.14 -17.26
CA THR A 188 -8.85 10.11 -18.16
C THR A 188 -8.22 11.50 -18.38
N GLU A 189 -9.03 12.56 -18.42
CA GLU A 189 -8.55 13.94 -18.60
C GLU A 189 -7.79 14.45 -17.36
N ASN A 190 -8.21 14.04 -16.16
CA ASN A 190 -7.51 14.34 -14.91
C ASN A 190 -6.18 13.58 -14.83
N GLN A 191 -6.17 12.32 -15.26
CA GLN A 191 -4.93 11.56 -15.40
C GLN A 191 -3.98 12.22 -16.39
N ALA A 192 -4.45 12.57 -17.59
CA ALA A 192 -3.63 13.13 -18.66
C ALA A 192 -2.98 14.46 -18.24
N SER A 193 -3.73 15.34 -17.58
CA SER A 193 -3.20 16.61 -17.05
C SER A 193 -2.17 16.39 -15.94
N TYR A 194 -2.42 15.47 -15.00
CA TYR A 194 -1.46 15.11 -13.96
C TYR A 194 -0.17 14.51 -14.54
N ILE A 195 -0.30 13.58 -15.49
CA ILE A 195 0.83 12.94 -16.18
C ILE A 195 1.65 13.99 -16.92
N ALA A 196 1.01 14.94 -17.60
CA ALA A 196 1.70 16.03 -18.28
C ALA A 196 2.48 16.92 -17.29
N GLU A 197 1.92 17.21 -16.11
CA GLU A 197 2.61 17.99 -15.08
C GLU A 197 3.87 17.30 -14.57
N VAL A 198 3.79 16.02 -14.23
CA VAL A 198 4.97 15.24 -13.80
C VAL A 198 5.97 15.09 -14.95
N GLY A 199 5.49 14.95 -16.19
CA GLY A 199 6.30 14.90 -17.40
C GLY A 199 7.13 16.16 -17.63
N ARG A 200 6.58 17.36 -17.35
CA ARG A 200 7.33 18.63 -17.40
C ARG A 200 8.52 18.68 -16.44
N LEU A 201 8.50 17.87 -15.38
CA LEU A 201 9.60 17.72 -14.43
C LEU A 201 10.61 16.62 -14.82
N GLY A 202 10.43 15.99 -15.99
CA GLY A 202 11.25 14.88 -16.47
C GLY A 202 10.88 13.51 -15.89
N GLY A 203 9.70 13.39 -15.27
CA GLY A 203 9.22 12.18 -14.60
C GLY A 203 9.62 12.07 -13.12
N ALA A 204 9.00 11.14 -12.40
CA ALA A 204 9.26 10.87 -10.99
C ALA A 204 10.32 9.78 -10.78
N HIS A 205 11.07 9.86 -9.68
CA HIS A 205 12.01 8.82 -9.24
C HIS A 205 11.33 7.81 -8.32
N ILE A 206 10.26 8.23 -7.65
CA ILE A 206 9.38 7.38 -6.86
C ILE A 206 7.94 7.74 -7.15
N PHE A 207 7.13 6.73 -7.42
CA PHE A 207 5.68 6.80 -7.51
C PHE A 207 5.07 6.05 -6.34
N THR A 208 4.08 6.65 -5.68
CA THR A 208 3.34 5.99 -4.62
C THR A 208 1.83 6.15 -4.82
N ALA A 209 1.09 5.10 -4.49
CA ALA A 209 -0.37 5.14 -4.38
C ALA A 209 -0.84 4.38 -3.13
N ASP A 210 -1.52 5.09 -2.21
CA ASP A 210 -2.03 4.59 -0.91
C ASP A 210 -3.58 4.70 -0.83
N GLY A 211 -4.23 4.63 -1.99
CA GLY A 211 -5.68 4.75 -2.12
C GLY A 211 -6.46 3.59 -1.47
N GLY A 212 -7.69 3.88 -1.04
CA GLY A 212 -8.61 2.90 -0.49
C GLY A 212 -9.98 3.49 -0.18
N PHE A 213 -10.97 2.62 -0.03
CA PHE A 213 -12.34 2.99 0.32
C PHE A 213 -12.72 2.47 1.72
N ASP A 214 -13.87 2.88 2.22
CA ASP A 214 -14.47 2.26 3.40
C ASP A 214 -15.16 0.96 3.00
N PHE A 215 -14.65 -0.15 3.52
CA PHE A 215 -15.12 -1.52 3.24
C PHE A 215 -15.85 -2.15 4.42
N SER A 216 -16.21 -1.36 5.43
CA SER A 216 -16.83 -1.85 6.67
C SER A 216 -18.16 -2.60 6.46
N ASN A 217 -18.85 -2.36 5.35
CA ASN A 217 -20.08 -3.09 5.01
C ASN A 217 -19.80 -4.54 4.62
N ASP A 218 -18.78 -4.78 3.79
CA ASP A 218 -18.40 -6.13 3.35
C ASP A 218 -16.93 -6.23 2.93
N TYR A 219 -16.11 -6.76 3.84
CA TYR A 219 -14.68 -7.00 3.60
C TYR A 219 -14.41 -8.11 2.55
N THR A 220 -15.41 -8.90 2.14
CA THR A 220 -15.25 -9.93 1.10
C THR A 220 -15.26 -9.35 -0.31
N LEU A 221 -15.92 -8.20 -0.52
CA LEU A 221 -15.99 -7.51 -1.82
C LEU A 221 -14.83 -6.53 -2.04
N GLN A 222 -13.94 -6.38 -1.06
CA GLN A 222 -12.85 -5.40 -1.06
C GLN A 222 -11.94 -5.53 -2.30
N GLU A 223 -11.57 -6.76 -2.67
CA GLU A 223 -10.67 -7.00 -3.81
C GLU A 223 -11.30 -6.56 -5.14
N MET A 224 -12.57 -6.88 -5.35
CA MET A 224 -13.33 -6.48 -6.53
C MET A 224 -13.51 -4.95 -6.59
N GLN A 225 -13.89 -4.33 -5.47
CA GLN A 225 -14.21 -2.90 -5.41
C GLN A 225 -12.98 -2.00 -5.62
N ILE A 226 -11.79 -2.44 -5.18
CA ILE A 226 -10.55 -1.66 -5.37
C ILE A 226 -9.95 -1.85 -6.78
N PHE A 227 -10.40 -2.83 -7.56
CA PHE A 227 -9.75 -3.24 -8.80
C PHE A 227 -9.58 -2.10 -9.82
N HIS A 228 -10.63 -1.28 -10.01
CA HIS A 228 -10.55 -0.10 -10.87
C HIS A 228 -9.52 0.92 -10.35
N LEU A 229 -9.45 1.15 -9.03
CA LEU A 229 -8.45 2.04 -8.42
C LEU A 229 -7.02 1.52 -8.61
N LEU A 230 -6.82 0.20 -8.52
CA LEU A 230 -5.52 -0.41 -8.79
C LEU A 230 -5.10 -0.15 -10.24
N LEU A 231 -5.98 -0.39 -11.21
CA LEU A 231 -5.72 -0.14 -12.62
C LEU A 231 -5.37 1.33 -12.88
N SER A 232 -6.21 2.28 -12.44
CA SER A 232 -5.94 3.71 -12.60
C SER A 232 -4.63 4.14 -11.95
N SER A 233 -4.32 3.63 -10.75
CA SER A 233 -3.07 3.96 -10.06
C SER A 233 -1.86 3.41 -10.81
N ILE A 234 -1.97 2.20 -11.36
CA ILE A 234 -0.90 1.56 -12.13
C ILE A 234 -0.67 2.26 -13.46
N THR A 235 -1.73 2.55 -14.23
CA THR A 235 -1.62 3.20 -15.54
C THR A 235 -1.02 4.59 -15.42
N ILE A 236 -1.42 5.37 -14.40
CA ILE A 236 -0.78 6.65 -14.07
C ILE A 236 0.67 6.43 -13.68
N GLY A 237 0.95 5.52 -12.75
CA GLY A 237 2.29 5.32 -12.20
C GLY A 237 3.32 4.90 -13.25
N LEU A 238 2.98 3.98 -14.15
CA LEU A 238 3.85 3.57 -15.26
C LEU A 238 4.14 4.71 -16.25
N ARG A 239 3.22 5.69 -16.37
CA ARG A 239 3.35 6.82 -17.29
C ARG A 239 4.09 8.01 -16.71
N VAL A 240 4.23 8.11 -15.38
CA VAL A 240 4.94 9.20 -14.72
C VAL A 240 6.32 8.81 -14.20
N LEU A 241 6.55 7.52 -13.97
CA LEU A 241 7.78 7.01 -13.37
C LEU A 241 8.92 6.93 -14.41
N ARG A 242 10.12 7.36 -14.00
CA ARG A 242 11.32 7.30 -14.84
C ARG A 242 11.88 5.88 -14.91
N PRO A 243 12.61 5.52 -15.98
CA PRO A 243 13.45 4.32 -15.96
C PRO A 243 14.37 4.31 -14.74
N GLY A 244 14.46 3.17 -14.06
CA GLY A 244 15.17 3.01 -12.79
C GLY A 244 14.36 3.44 -11.55
N GLY A 245 13.16 4.00 -11.72
CA GLY A 245 12.34 4.50 -10.62
C GLY A 245 11.73 3.39 -9.74
N PHE A 246 11.23 3.84 -8.58
CA PHE A 246 10.61 3.03 -7.53
C PHE A 246 9.09 3.18 -7.56
N PHE A 247 8.37 2.09 -7.31
CA PHE A 247 6.92 2.04 -7.38
C PHE A 247 6.35 1.40 -6.13
N VAL A 248 5.41 2.09 -5.48
CA VAL A 248 4.71 1.62 -4.28
C VAL A 248 3.21 1.69 -4.56
N LEU A 249 2.52 0.55 -4.47
CA LEU A 249 1.08 0.50 -4.64
C LEU A 249 0.44 -0.29 -3.53
N LYS A 250 -0.44 0.37 -2.78
CA LYS A 250 -1.34 -0.28 -1.86
C LYS A 250 -2.31 -1.17 -2.62
N MET A 251 -2.45 -2.39 -2.14
CA MET A 251 -3.44 -3.36 -2.56
C MET A 251 -3.96 -4.12 -1.34
N PHE A 252 -4.91 -5.01 -1.57
CA PHE A 252 -5.53 -5.82 -0.52
C PHE A 252 -5.33 -7.30 -0.84
N ASP A 253 -6.41 -8.09 -0.78
CA ASP A 253 -6.42 -9.47 -1.23
C ASP A 253 -5.97 -9.56 -2.71
N CYS A 254 -5.51 -10.75 -3.10
CA CYS A 254 -5.01 -11.07 -4.45
C CYS A 254 -5.37 -12.54 -4.72
N ALA A 255 -6.60 -12.91 -4.30
CA ALA A 255 -7.14 -14.24 -4.48
C ALA A 255 -7.75 -14.39 -5.88
N ALA A 256 -8.26 -13.30 -6.44
CA ALA A 256 -8.86 -13.29 -7.76
C ALA A 256 -7.83 -13.41 -8.88
N SER A 257 -8.21 -14.18 -9.91
CA SER A 257 -7.42 -14.34 -11.14
C SER A 257 -7.11 -12.99 -11.79
N HIS A 258 -8.04 -12.04 -11.73
CA HIS A 258 -7.92 -10.68 -12.26
C HIS A 258 -6.81 -9.88 -11.56
N THR A 259 -6.74 -9.95 -10.23
CA THR A 259 -5.72 -9.25 -9.44
C THR A 259 -4.36 -9.91 -9.58
N LYS A 260 -4.31 -11.24 -9.65
CA LYS A 260 -3.06 -11.99 -9.92
C LYS A 260 -2.46 -11.60 -11.26
N LEU A 261 -3.28 -11.53 -12.30
CA LEU A 261 -2.90 -11.02 -13.63
C LEU A 261 -2.29 -9.62 -13.51
N LEU A 262 -2.99 -8.71 -12.84
CA LEU A 262 -2.55 -7.33 -12.68
C LEU A 262 -1.17 -7.22 -12.00
N VAL A 263 -0.97 -7.95 -10.90
CA VAL A 263 0.31 -7.98 -10.16
C VAL A 263 1.44 -8.51 -11.02
N LEU A 264 1.20 -9.58 -11.78
CA LEU A 264 2.22 -10.22 -12.60
C LEU A 264 2.54 -9.44 -13.88
N LEU A 265 1.60 -8.69 -14.46
CA LEU A 265 1.93 -7.74 -15.53
C LEU A 265 2.76 -6.57 -14.99
N LEU A 266 2.36 -6.05 -13.83
CA LEU A 266 3.09 -4.97 -13.20
C LEU A 266 4.52 -5.40 -12.84
N SER A 267 4.71 -6.61 -12.31
CA SER A 267 6.03 -7.13 -11.95
C SER A 267 7.02 -7.16 -13.11
N ARG A 268 6.55 -7.46 -14.32
CA ARG A 268 7.35 -7.49 -15.56
C ARG A 268 7.89 -6.12 -15.97
N CYS A 269 7.31 -5.04 -15.44
CA CYS A 269 7.79 -3.69 -15.68
C CYS A 269 9.04 -3.34 -14.86
N PHE A 270 9.37 -4.10 -13.81
CA PHE A 270 10.45 -3.79 -12.87
C PHE A 270 11.60 -4.80 -12.92
N LYS A 271 12.79 -4.37 -12.48
CA LYS A 271 13.97 -5.25 -12.32
C LYS A 271 13.78 -6.23 -11.17
N ALA A 272 13.18 -5.76 -10.08
CA ALA A 272 12.86 -6.56 -8.91
C ALA A 272 11.52 -6.11 -8.32
N TRP A 273 10.79 -7.03 -7.69
CA TRP A 273 9.54 -6.71 -7.01
C TRP A 273 9.29 -7.62 -5.80
N THR A 274 8.40 -7.19 -4.90
CA THR A 274 7.88 -8.01 -3.80
C THR A 274 6.48 -7.57 -3.45
N LEU A 275 5.71 -8.44 -2.80
CA LEU A 275 4.57 -8.03 -1.99
C LEU A 275 5.05 -7.83 -0.55
N TYR A 276 4.60 -6.76 0.10
CA TYR A 276 5.07 -6.38 1.41
C TYR A 276 3.95 -5.88 2.31
N LYS A 277 3.86 -6.42 3.53
CA LYS A 277 2.94 -5.94 4.57
C LYS A 277 3.75 -5.27 5.68
N PRO A 278 3.79 -3.93 5.75
CA PRO A 278 4.51 -3.24 6.81
C PRO A 278 3.97 -3.61 8.20
N ALA A 279 4.84 -3.62 9.20
CA ALA A 279 4.47 -3.84 10.61
C ALA A 279 3.46 -2.82 11.13
N MET A 280 3.48 -1.61 10.56
CA MET A 280 2.55 -0.53 10.89
C MET A 280 1.17 -0.69 10.22
N THR A 281 0.99 -1.70 9.38
CA THR A 281 -0.30 -2.13 8.86
C THR A 281 -0.91 -3.15 9.81
N ARG A 282 -2.16 -2.91 10.24
CA ARG A 282 -2.84 -3.81 11.19
C ARG A 282 -2.94 -5.22 10.62
N PRO A 283 -2.62 -6.26 11.40
CA PRO A 283 -2.46 -7.59 10.83
C PRO A 283 -3.79 -8.28 10.48
N CYS A 284 -4.92 -7.85 11.05
CA CYS A 284 -6.24 -8.37 10.70
C CYS A 284 -6.73 -7.92 9.31
N ASN A 285 -6.12 -6.89 8.70
CA ASN A 285 -6.54 -6.40 7.40
C ASN A 285 -5.77 -7.09 6.26
N SER A 286 -6.35 -7.06 5.07
CA SER A 286 -5.70 -7.59 3.86
C SER A 286 -4.73 -6.60 3.22
N GLU A 287 -4.58 -5.39 3.78
CA GLU A 287 -3.72 -4.35 3.23
C GLU A 287 -2.26 -4.82 3.16
N ARG A 288 -1.66 -4.62 2.00
CA ARG A 288 -0.24 -4.85 1.68
C ARG A 288 0.13 -3.98 0.48
N TYR A 289 1.40 -4.04 0.08
CA TYR A 289 1.95 -3.16 -0.93
C TYR A 289 2.71 -3.98 -1.98
N PHE A 290 2.44 -3.72 -3.25
CA PHE A 290 3.35 -4.08 -4.32
C PHE A 290 4.51 -3.07 -4.31
N LEU A 291 5.73 -3.58 -4.21
CA LEU A 291 6.96 -2.78 -4.25
C LEU A 291 7.74 -3.14 -5.51
N GLY A 292 7.79 -2.24 -6.48
CA GLY A 292 8.57 -2.37 -7.71
C GLY A 292 9.85 -1.55 -7.65
N MET A 293 11.00 -2.16 -7.96
CA MET A 293 12.31 -1.52 -7.96
C MET A 293 12.92 -1.53 -9.35
N GLY A 294 13.31 -0.33 -9.81
CA GLY A 294 13.98 -0.15 -11.09
C GLY A 294 13.05 -0.40 -12.26
N LEU A 295 12.13 0.53 -12.55
CA LEU A 295 11.33 0.49 -13.78
C LEU A 295 12.24 0.26 -14.99
N ARG A 296 11.92 -0.71 -15.85
CA ARG A 296 12.75 -0.98 -17.03
C ARG A 296 12.59 0.16 -18.05
N ALA A 297 13.60 0.38 -18.87
CA ALA A 297 13.50 1.33 -19.97
C ALA A 297 12.72 0.71 -21.13
N ASN A 298 12.06 1.54 -21.93
CA ASN A 298 11.60 1.12 -23.25
C ASN A 298 12.85 0.87 -24.11
N VAL A 299 13.09 -0.38 -24.51
CA VAL A 299 14.23 -0.75 -25.36
C VAL A 299 13.79 -0.71 -26.82
N ASN A 300 14.66 -0.24 -27.72
CA ASN A 300 14.36 -0.03 -29.15
C ASN A 300 14.01 -1.31 -29.95
N SER A 301 14.02 -2.49 -29.32
CA SER A 301 13.72 -3.79 -29.93
C SER A 301 12.59 -4.51 -29.18
N GLY A 302 11.33 -4.15 -29.46
CA GLY A 302 10.13 -4.79 -28.91
C GLY A 302 9.70 -4.21 -27.56
N ASN A 303 8.73 -3.28 -27.58
CA ASN A 303 8.34 -2.49 -26.41
C ASN A 303 7.50 -3.30 -25.38
N SER A 304 8.16 -4.03 -24.49
CA SER A 304 7.51 -4.77 -23.38
C SER A 304 6.64 -3.89 -22.47
N ILE A 305 7.18 -2.79 -21.92
CA ILE A 305 6.42 -1.94 -21.00
C ILE A 305 5.31 -1.17 -21.71
N LYS A 306 5.56 -0.67 -22.94
CA LYS A 306 4.52 0.03 -23.70
C LYS A 306 3.32 -0.88 -23.95
N LEU A 307 3.55 -2.12 -24.39
CA LEU A 307 2.48 -3.10 -24.62
C LEU A 307 1.72 -3.42 -23.33
N ILE A 308 2.44 -3.65 -22.22
CA ILE A 308 1.81 -3.86 -20.91
C ILE A 308 0.98 -2.63 -20.50
N THR A 309 1.52 -1.42 -20.69
CA THR A 309 0.83 -0.17 -20.34
C THR A 309 -0.42 0.03 -21.18
N GLU A 310 -0.37 -0.25 -22.48
CA GLU A 310 -1.53 -0.19 -23.39
C GLU A 310 -2.60 -1.21 -23.00
N ALA A 311 -2.20 -2.45 -22.67
CA ALA A 311 -3.12 -3.47 -22.18
C ALA A 311 -3.78 -3.04 -20.86
N LEU A 312 -3.03 -2.47 -19.92
CA LEU A 312 -3.55 -1.99 -18.64
C LEU A 312 -4.51 -0.80 -18.80
N ILE A 313 -4.24 0.12 -19.72
CA ILE A 313 -5.17 1.21 -20.07
C ILE A 313 -6.48 0.65 -20.62
N HIS A 314 -6.40 -0.37 -21.49
CA HIS A 314 -7.62 -1.01 -21.99
C HIS A 314 -8.37 -1.74 -20.86
N MET A 315 -7.66 -2.46 -19.98
CA MET A 315 -8.28 -3.10 -18.81
C MET A 315 -8.98 -2.09 -17.91
N GLU A 316 -8.39 -0.92 -17.69
CA GLU A 316 -8.99 0.18 -16.92
C GLU A 316 -10.32 0.65 -17.53
N GLN A 317 -10.34 0.86 -18.86
CA GLN A 317 -11.56 1.26 -19.58
C GLN A 317 -12.68 0.21 -19.48
N GLN A 318 -12.33 -1.08 -19.41
CA GLN A 318 -13.31 -2.15 -19.22
C GLN A 318 -13.75 -2.25 -17.75
N ALA A 319 -12.84 -2.07 -16.79
CA ALA A 319 -13.17 -2.04 -15.36
C ALA A 319 -14.14 -0.90 -15.02
N ALA A 320 -14.03 0.26 -15.69
CA ALA A 320 -14.99 1.36 -15.57
C ALA A 320 -16.43 0.98 -15.98
N LYS A 321 -16.60 -0.10 -16.77
CA LYS A 321 -17.88 -0.67 -17.19
C LYS A 321 -18.30 -1.88 -16.33
N GLY A 322 -17.55 -2.22 -15.28
CA GLY A 322 -17.78 -3.41 -14.46
C GLY A 322 -17.28 -4.71 -15.08
N LEU A 323 -16.39 -4.64 -16.07
CA LEU A 323 -15.84 -5.82 -16.75
C LEU A 323 -14.41 -6.13 -16.29
N PHE A 324 -14.13 -7.40 -16.00
CA PHE A 324 -12.87 -7.88 -15.47
C PHE A 324 -12.08 -8.72 -16.49
N PRO A 325 -10.75 -8.54 -16.58
CA PRO A 325 -9.92 -9.23 -17.57
C PRO A 325 -9.65 -10.67 -17.18
N TRP A 326 -9.70 -11.57 -18.15
CA TRP A 326 -9.28 -12.96 -18.02
C TRP A 326 -8.36 -13.34 -19.19
N ALA A 327 -7.32 -14.11 -18.90
CA ALA A 327 -6.49 -14.75 -19.92
C ALA A 327 -5.92 -16.06 -19.37
N ASP A 328 -5.47 -16.96 -20.26
CA ASP A 328 -4.69 -18.13 -19.84
C ASP A 328 -3.24 -17.71 -19.55
N PHE A 329 -2.88 -17.71 -18.27
CA PHE A 329 -1.60 -17.22 -17.79
C PHE A 329 -0.48 -18.27 -17.79
N THR A 330 -0.80 -19.54 -18.03
CA THR A 330 0.17 -20.65 -17.94
C THR A 330 1.34 -20.49 -18.92
N SER A 331 1.11 -19.79 -20.03
CA SER A 331 2.11 -19.53 -21.06
C SER A 331 2.90 -18.23 -20.85
N ILE A 332 2.45 -17.34 -19.96
CA ILE A 332 2.97 -15.97 -19.82
C ILE A 332 3.94 -15.85 -18.64
N PHE A 333 3.56 -16.43 -17.49
CA PHE A 333 4.30 -16.30 -16.25
C PHE A 333 5.07 -17.57 -15.93
N THR A 334 6.25 -17.40 -15.33
CA THR A 334 7.08 -18.54 -14.98
C THR A 334 6.46 -19.30 -13.79
N PRO A 335 6.69 -20.62 -13.68
CA PRO A 335 6.25 -21.38 -12.51
C PRO A 335 6.77 -20.79 -11.18
N ALA A 336 7.96 -20.20 -11.19
CA ALA A 336 8.54 -19.55 -10.02
C ALA A 336 7.76 -18.29 -9.58
N GLU A 337 7.37 -17.41 -10.51
CA GLU A 337 6.56 -16.23 -10.20
C GLU A 337 5.18 -16.61 -9.65
N MET A 338 4.54 -17.60 -10.28
CA MET A 338 3.23 -18.11 -9.84
C MET A 338 3.35 -18.75 -8.45
N ALA A 339 4.35 -19.61 -8.23
CA ALA A 339 4.57 -20.25 -6.94
C ALA A 339 4.85 -19.23 -5.83
N TYR A 340 5.66 -18.20 -6.11
CA TYR A 340 5.91 -17.12 -5.16
C TYR A 340 4.63 -16.37 -4.79
N LEU A 341 3.82 -15.98 -5.79
CA LEU A 341 2.58 -15.24 -5.53
C LEU A 341 1.58 -16.07 -4.72
N GLU A 342 1.41 -17.35 -5.04
CA GLU A 342 0.52 -18.24 -4.29
C GLU A 342 1.02 -18.52 -2.87
N ALA A 343 2.33 -18.71 -2.69
CA ALA A 343 2.93 -18.88 -1.37
C ALA A 343 2.75 -17.62 -0.51
N HIS A 344 2.97 -16.44 -1.09
CA HIS A 344 2.79 -15.17 -0.39
C HIS A 344 1.32 -14.92 -0.01
N ASN A 345 0.38 -15.23 -0.91
CA ASN A 345 -1.04 -15.16 -0.62
C ASN A 345 -1.44 -16.09 0.52
N ARG A 346 -1.02 -17.36 0.48
CA ARG A 346 -1.31 -18.34 1.53
C ARG A 346 -0.77 -17.89 2.88
N ALA A 347 0.50 -17.50 2.95
CA ALA A 347 1.10 -17.02 4.18
C ALA A 347 0.38 -15.77 4.75
N GLY A 348 -0.03 -14.84 3.89
CA GLY A 348 -0.82 -13.68 4.28
C GLY A 348 -2.19 -14.04 4.84
N VAL A 349 -2.91 -14.96 4.18
CA VAL A 349 -4.23 -15.44 4.60
C VAL A 349 -4.15 -16.20 5.94
N ASP A 350 -3.22 -17.15 6.05
CA ASP A 350 -3.02 -17.93 7.29
C ASP A 350 -2.71 -17.00 8.47
N LEU A 351 -1.91 -15.97 8.22
CA LEU A 351 -1.58 -15.00 9.24
C LEU A 351 -2.78 -14.12 9.63
N GLN A 352 -3.52 -13.63 8.64
CA GLN A 352 -4.71 -12.83 8.86
C GLN A 352 -5.78 -13.59 9.67
N ILE A 353 -6.01 -14.88 9.37
CA ILE A 353 -6.94 -15.74 10.11
C ILE A 353 -6.56 -15.78 11.59
N ARG A 354 -5.29 -16.08 11.90
CA ARG A 354 -4.79 -16.15 13.29
C ARG A 354 -4.99 -14.82 14.03
N TYR A 355 -4.71 -13.70 13.37
CA TYR A 355 -4.89 -12.38 13.98
C TYR A 355 -6.35 -11.97 14.17
N ILE A 356 -7.25 -12.31 13.23
CA ILE A 356 -8.69 -12.07 13.40
C ILE A 356 -9.22 -12.89 14.58
N GLN A 357 -8.84 -14.17 14.67
CA GLN A 357 -9.22 -15.04 15.80
C GLN A 357 -8.72 -14.50 17.14
N ASN A 358 -7.46 -14.06 17.20
CA ASN A 358 -6.90 -13.45 18.40
C ASN A 358 -7.61 -12.13 18.77
N ALA A 359 -7.97 -11.32 17.77
CA ALA A 359 -8.71 -10.08 18.02
C ALA A 359 -10.11 -10.36 18.58
N ILE A 360 -10.81 -11.38 18.05
CA ILE A 360 -12.10 -11.83 18.61
C ILE A 360 -11.92 -12.33 20.05
N PHE A 361 -10.83 -13.03 20.35
CA PHE A 361 -10.54 -13.50 21.71
C PHE A 361 -10.30 -12.32 22.68
N LEU A 362 -9.44 -11.37 22.32
CA LEU A 362 -9.15 -10.19 23.14
C LEU A 362 -10.35 -9.26 23.28
N ALA A 363 -11.21 -9.17 22.26
CA ALA A 363 -12.47 -8.44 22.35
C ALA A 363 -13.39 -8.96 23.48
N LYS A 364 -13.36 -10.28 23.73
CA LYS A 364 -14.12 -10.93 24.80
C LYS A 364 -13.39 -10.95 26.15
N ASN A 365 -12.06 -10.80 26.13
CA ASN A 365 -11.19 -10.91 27.31
C ASN A 365 -10.19 -9.72 27.34
N PRO A 366 -10.67 -8.48 27.49
CA PRO A 366 -9.82 -7.30 27.32
C PRO A 366 -8.70 -7.18 28.37
N ASP A 367 -8.90 -7.74 29.57
CA ASP A 367 -7.88 -7.72 30.64
C ASP A 367 -6.64 -8.53 30.28
N VAL A 368 -6.79 -9.59 29.46
CA VAL A 368 -5.67 -10.41 28.98
C VAL A 368 -4.66 -9.55 28.22
N TRP A 369 -5.12 -8.55 27.46
CA TRP A 369 -4.19 -7.68 26.75
C TRP A 369 -3.30 -6.89 27.70
N LYS A 370 -3.86 -6.40 28.81
CA LYS A 370 -3.11 -5.63 29.81
C LYS A 370 -2.13 -6.51 30.57
N THR A 371 -2.53 -7.73 30.93
CA THR A 371 -1.73 -8.63 31.77
C THR A 371 -0.71 -9.45 30.99
N GLU A 372 -0.99 -9.80 29.73
CA GLU A 372 -0.18 -10.75 28.96
C GLU A 372 0.42 -10.17 27.67
N CYS A 373 -0.22 -9.17 27.02
CA CYS A 373 0.23 -8.68 25.72
C CYS A 373 0.97 -7.34 25.77
N TYR A 374 0.62 -6.46 26.73
CA TYR A 374 1.06 -5.06 26.74
C TYR A 374 2.59 -4.91 26.69
N GLU A 375 3.32 -5.65 27.54
CA GLU A 375 4.79 -5.57 27.59
C GLU A 375 5.45 -5.99 26.27
N GLU A 376 4.93 -7.01 25.60
CA GLU A 376 5.46 -7.40 24.29
C GLU A 376 5.19 -6.31 23.25
N VAL A 377 3.96 -5.77 23.19
CA VAL A 377 3.59 -4.70 22.24
C VAL A 377 4.43 -3.45 22.48
N LEU A 378 4.68 -3.10 23.75
CA LEU A 378 5.52 -1.97 24.14
C LEU A 378 6.96 -2.18 23.66
N ASN A 379 7.55 -3.34 23.96
CA ASN A 379 8.91 -3.68 23.55
C ASN A 379 9.07 -3.68 22.03
N LYS A 380 8.14 -4.31 21.29
CA LYS A 380 8.13 -4.35 19.82
C LYS A 380 7.96 -2.97 19.20
N SER A 381 7.14 -2.11 19.79
CA SER A 381 6.98 -0.73 19.33
C SER A 381 8.26 0.09 19.52
N TYR A 382 8.97 -0.08 20.64
CA TYR A 382 10.28 0.56 20.84
C TYR A 382 11.35 0.01 19.89
N GLU A 383 11.40 -1.31 19.69
CA GLU A 383 12.31 -1.94 18.72
C GLU A 383 12.10 -1.36 17.31
N TRP A 384 10.83 -1.15 16.91
CA TRP A 384 10.50 -0.53 15.63
C TRP A 384 11.04 0.92 15.58
N CYS A 385 10.74 1.74 16.58
CA CYS A 385 11.20 3.13 16.63
C CYS A 385 12.74 3.25 16.60
N GLU A 386 13.44 2.41 17.38
CA GLU A 386 14.90 2.37 17.41
C GLU A 386 15.47 1.96 16.05
N PHE A 387 14.93 0.89 15.44
CA PHE A 387 15.42 0.39 14.16
C PHE A 387 15.28 1.42 13.03
N PHE A 388 14.17 2.15 12.98
CA PHE A 388 13.90 3.15 11.94
C PHE A 388 14.31 4.59 12.31
N GLY A 389 14.98 4.78 13.46
CA GLY A 389 15.43 6.10 13.90
C GLY A 389 14.29 7.09 14.17
N VAL A 390 13.12 6.60 14.58
CA VAL A 390 11.97 7.42 14.95
C VAL A 390 12.05 7.76 16.43
N TYR A 391 12.12 9.05 16.76
CA TYR A 391 12.17 9.51 18.15
C TYR A 391 10.94 9.07 18.94
N ALA A 392 11.19 8.40 20.07
CA ALA A 392 10.16 7.93 20.99
C ALA A 392 10.36 8.54 22.39
N LYS A 393 9.28 8.58 23.17
CA LYS A 393 9.31 8.95 24.60
C LYS A 393 10.25 8.00 25.36
N PRO A 394 10.90 8.47 26.45
CA PRO A 394 11.72 7.59 27.28
C PRO A 394 10.91 6.40 27.82
N ARG A 395 11.54 5.23 27.91
CA ARG A 395 10.97 4.09 28.64
C ARG A 395 10.88 4.45 30.12
N ILE A 396 9.68 4.76 30.58
CA ILE A 396 9.41 4.83 32.02
C ILE A 396 9.28 3.37 32.46
N ARG A 397 10.28 2.85 33.18
CA ARG A 397 10.11 1.60 33.92
C ARG A 397 9.07 1.87 35.00
N ILE A 398 7.92 1.23 34.89
CA ILE A 398 6.88 1.24 35.92
C ILE A 398 7.32 0.31 37.04
#